data_AF-A0A382J9C5-F1
#
_entry.id   AF-A0A382J9C5-F1
#
_cell.length_a   1.000
_cell.length_b   1.000
_cell.length_c   1.000
_cell.angle_alpha   90.00
_cell.angle_beta   90.00
_cell.angle_gamma   90.00
#
_symmetry.space_group_name_H-M   'P 1'
#
loop_
_entity.id
_entity.type
_entity.pdbx_description
1 polymer ?
#
loop_
_entity_poly.entity_id
_entity_poly.type
_entity_poly.pdbx_seq_one_letter_code
_entity_poly.pdbx_strand_id
1 'polypeptide(L)' 'VYINFWYPICKSADLGNDTPVSAQVLGTRLVAFRDSNSAPHVLSNTCVHRGGSLSKGWVKDG' A
#
# COMPACT_ATOMS: atom_id res chain seq x y z
N VAL A 1 -18.76 1.77 13.73
CA VAL A 1 -17.78 2.60 14.45
C VAL A 1 -16.39 2.15 14.03
N TYR A 2 -15.57 3.05 13.48
CA TYR A 2 -14.14 2.81 13.34
C TYR A 2 -13.47 3.30 14.62
N ILE A 3 -12.60 2.48 15.21
CA ILE A 3 -11.87 2.83 16.43
C ILE A 3 -10.41 3.07 16.09
N ASN A 4 -9.70 3.80 16.93
CA ASN A 4 -8.26 3.92 16.78
C ASN A 4 -7.61 2.61 17.23
N PHE A 5 -7.23 1.77 16.27
CA PHE A 5 -6.65 0.45 16.51
C PHE A 5 -5.76 0.03 15.34
N TRP A 6 -5.04 -1.07 15.53
CA TRP A 6 -4.26 -1.69 14.46
C TRP A 6 -5.17 -2.51 13.54
N TYR A 7 -5.07 -2.24 12.24
CA TYR A 7 -5.80 -2.96 11.20
C TYR A 7 -4.82 -3.61 10.22
N PRO A 8 -4.91 -4.92 9.96
CA PRO A 8 -4.05 -5.59 9.00
C PRO A 8 -4.35 -5.09 7.57
N ILE A 9 -3.30 -4.90 6.77
CA ILE A 9 -3.39 -4.44 5.37
C ILE A 9 -3.31 -5.61 4.39
N CYS A 10 -2.27 -6.43 4.51
CA CYS A 10 -2.07 -7.66 3.74
C CYS A 10 -1.20 -8.63 4.53
N LYS A 11 -1.06 -9.89 4.07
CA LYS A 11 -0.05 -10.78 4.63
C LYS A 11 1.33 -10.33 4.15
N SER A 12 2.34 -10.47 5.00
CA SER A 12 3.72 -10.13 4.64
C SER A 12 4.22 -10.97 3.44
N ALA A 13 3.77 -12.23 3.33
CA ALA A 13 4.10 -13.13 2.24
C ALA A 13 3.50 -12.74 0.88
N ASP A 14 2.40 -11.98 0.88
CA ASP A 14 1.77 -11.47 -0.34
C ASP A 14 2.43 -10.15 -0.81
N LEU A 15 3.28 -9.55 0.03
CA LEU A 15 3.96 -8.29 -0.24
C LEU A 15 5.38 -8.55 -0.76
N GLY A 16 5.51 -8.66 -2.09
CA GLY A 16 6.79 -8.77 -2.78
C GLY A 16 7.61 -7.47 -2.74
N ASN A 17 8.86 -7.53 -3.18
CA ASN A 17 9.77 -6.38 -3.17
C ASN A 17 9.41 -5.33 -4.23
N ASP A 18 9.01 -5.76 -5.43
CA ASP A 18 8.84 -4.84 -6.56
C ASP A 18 7.37 -4.60 -6.95
N THR A 19 6.44 -5.33 -6.31
CA THR A 19 5.02 -5.33 -6.66
C THR A 19 4.18 -4.71 -5.56
N PRO A 20 3.58 -3.53 -5.78
CA PRO A 20 2.67 -2.94 -4.81
C PRO A 20 1.36 -3.74 -4.71
N VAL A 21 0.81 -3.82 -3.51
CA VAL A 21 -0.44 -4.52 -3.20
C VAL A 21 -1.54 -3.50 -2.93
N SER A 22 -2.67 -3.63 -3.62
CA SER A 22 -3.86 -2.82 -3.35
C SER A 22 -4.64 -3.39 -2.15
N ALA A 23 -5.09 -2.53 -1.24
CA ALA A 23 -5.97 -2.90 -0.15
C ALA A 23 -7.14 -1.92 0.00
N GLN A 24 -8.31 -2.40 0.43
CA GLN A 24 -9.42 -1.55 0.85
C GLN A 24 -9.75 -1.83 2.31
N VAL A 25 -9.48 -0.84 3.17
CA VAL A 25 -9.59 -0.98 4.63
C VAL A 25 -10.34 0.25 5.17
N LEU A 26 -11.38 0.02 5.96
CA LEU A 26 -12.24 1.07 6.54
C LEU A 26 -12.76 2.08 5.49
N GLY A 27 -13.14 1.60 4.30
CA GLY A 27 -13.62 2.45 3.20
C GLY A 27 -12.53 3.23 2.45
N THR A 28 -11.26 3.12 2.87
CA THR A 28 -10.13 3.81 2.25
C THR A 28 -9.39 2.88 1.28
N ARG A 29 -9.02 3.39 0.10
CA ARG A 29 -8.15 2.68 -0.85
C ARG A 29 -6.70 2.96 -0.48
N LEU A 30 -5.96 1.90 -0.15
CA LEU A 30 -4.56 1.94 0.27
C LEU A 30 -3.68 1.14 -0.71
N VAL A 31 -2.41 1.47 -0.74
CA VAL A 31 -1.37 0.70 -1.43
C VAL A 31 -0.29 0.34 -0.40
N ALA A 32 0.10 -0.93 -0.35
CA ALA A 32 1.24 -1.41 0.41
C ALA A 32 2.39 -1.74 -0.54
N PHE A 33 3.63 -1.48 -0.15
CA PHE A 33 4.83 -1.82 -0.93
C PHE A 33 6.03 -1.98 0.01
N ARG A 34 7.16 -2.47 -0.49
CA ARG A 34 8.44 -2.48 0.25
C ARG A 34 9.40 -1.46 -0.33
N ASP A 35 10.22 -0.87 0.53
CA ASP A 35 11.39 -0.08 0.11
C ASP A 35 12.60 -0.98 -0.22
N SER A 36 13.73 -0.39 -0.59
CA SER A 36 14.99 -1.09 -0.87
C SER A 36 15.57 -1.83 0.32
N ASN A 37 15.19 -1.46 1.55
CA ASN A 37 15.55 -2.17 2.77
C ASN A 37 14.57 -3.31 3.09
N SER A 38 13.67 -3.65 2.16
CA SER A 38 12.58 -4.61 2.34
C SER A 38 11.58 -4.23 3.44
N ALA A 39 11.57 -2.97 3.90
CA ALA A 39 10.66 -2.51 4.94
C ALA A 39 9.29 -2.18 4.34
N PRO A 40 8.17 -2.61 4.96
CA PRO A 40 6.83 -2.38 4.44
C PRO A 40 6.35 -0.95 4.70
N HIS A 41 5.74 -0.34 3.69
CA HIS A 41 5.13 0.99 3.73
C HIS A 41 3.69 0.94 3.25
N VAL A 42 2.86 1.88 3.70
CA VAL A 42 1.45 2.02 3.29
C VAL A 42 1.15 3.47 2.99
N LEU A 43 0.51 3.72 1.84
CA LEU A 43 0.05 5.04 1.42
C LEU A 43 -1.42 4.99 0.97
N SER A 44 -2.04 6.15 0.78
CA SER A 44 -3.25 6.25 -0.04
C SER A 44 -2.99 5.69 -1.42
N ASN A 45 -3.90 4.89 -1.97
CA ASN A 45 -3.77 4.37 -3.34
C ASN A 45 -4.03 5.44 -4.41
N THR A 46 -4.24 6.70 -4.02
CA THR A 46 -4.56 7.80 -4.93
C THR A 46 -3.34 8.69 -5.12
N CYS A 47 -2.79 8.73 -6.33
CA CYS A 47 -1.70 9.63 -6.68
C CYS A 47 -2.15 11.09 -6.52
N VAL A 48 -1.39 11.88 -5.76
CA VAL A 48 -1.71 13.28 -5.44
C VAL A 48 -1.67 14.22 -6.65
N HIS A 49 -1.05 13.80 -7.75
CA HIS A 49 -0.99 14.59 -8.98
C HIS A 49 -2.34 14.60 -9.72
N ARG A 50 -2.88 13.43 -10.11
CA ARG A 50 -4.11 13.32 -10.92
C ARG A 50 -5.02 12.15 -10.56
N GLY A 51 -4.88 11.59 -9.36
CA GLY A 51 -5.78 10.55 -8.85
C GLY A 51 -5.57 9.14 -9.41
N GLY A 52 -4.48 8.91 -10.15
CA GLY A 52 -4.12 7.57 -10.63
C GLY A 52 -3.92 6.56 -9.49
N SER A 53 -4.19 5.28 -9.77
CA SER A 53 -3.99 4.20 -8.80
C SER A 53 -2.50 3.88 -8.66
N LEU A 54 -1.91 4.13 -7.50
CA LEU A 54 -0.50 3.81 -7.25
C LEU A 54 -0.22 2.29 -7.31
N SER A 55 -1.19 1.47 -6.87
CA SER A 55 -1.11 0.01 -6.95
C SER A 55 -1.11 -0.57 -8.36
N LYS A 56 -1.38 0.24 -9.39
CA LYS A 56 -1.22 -0.16 -10.80
C LYS A 56 0.15 0.23 -11.38
N GLY A 57 1.01 0.85 -10.58
CA GLY A 57 2.40 1.15 -10.92
C GLY A 57 3.36 0.04 -10.51
N TRP A 58 4.60 0.42 -10.24
CA TRP A 58 5.67 -0.44 -9.76
C TRP A 58 6.47 0.28 -8.67
N VAL A 59 7.24 -0.47 -7.88
CA VAL A 59 8.22 0.11 -6.96
C VAL A 59 9.51 0.36 -7.74
N LYS A 60 10.08 1.56 -7.62
CA LYS A 60 11.36 1.90 -8.24
C LYS A 60 12.24 2.59 -7.21
N ASP A 61 13.49 2.17 -7.13
CA ASP A 61 14.51 2.77 -6.25
C ASP A 61 14.04 2.83 -4.78
N GLY A 62 13.33 1.76 -4.36
CA GLY A 62 12.55 1.68 -3.12
C GLY A 62 13.15 2.41 -1.93
#